data_AF-D4AGW9-F1
#
_entry.id   AF-D4AGW9-F1
#
_cell.length_a   1.000
_cell.length_b   1.000
_cell.length_c   1.000
_cell.angle_alpha   90.00
_cell.angle_beta   90.00
_cell.angle_gamma   90.00
#
_symmetry.space_group_name_H-M   'P 1'
#
loop_
_entity.id
_entity.type
_entity.pdbx_description
1 polymer ?
#
loop_
_entity_poly.entity_id
_entity_poly.type
_entity_poly.pdbx_seq_one_letter_code
_entity_poly.pdbx_strand_id
1 'polypeptide(L)'
;SISSNSWLGIWMGLEINLLSIIPMLTDNKNSMINEPAIKYFIIQSMASTMLLISILIIQMKYGMWWDNKNIPSMMIMSSMMMKMGAAPFHFWLTEVMSSTSWINCLMLMTWQKIAPTMTLSYCIKMSSFLFVVIMMGIIVGAMGGLNQTSLRQIL
;
A
#
# COMPACT_ATOMS: atom_id res chain seq x y z
N SER A 1 2.25 -14.09 3.36
CA SER A 1 1.15 -13.20 2.94
C SER A 1 0.16 -13.92 2.02
N ILE A 2 0.61 -14.56 0.93
CA ILE A 2 -0.31 -15.21 -0.02
C ILE A 2 -0.77 -16.59 0.47
N SER A 3 0.13 -17.36 1.08
CA SER A 3 -0.17 -18.70 1.62
C SER A 3 -0.54 -18.72 3.10
N SER A 4 -0.65 -17.55 3.75
CA SER A 4 -0.89 -17.49 5.19
C SER A 4 -2.37 -17.58 5.52
N ASN A 5 -2.73 -18.54 6.37
CA ASN A 5 -4.11 -18.74 6.86
C ASN A 5 -4.50 -17.78 7.99
N SER A 6 -3.57 -16.97 8.51
CA SER A 6 -3.83 -16.02 9.61
C SER A 6 -3.56 -14.58 9.19
N TRP A 7 -4.38 -13.66 9.70
CA TRP A 7 -4.22 -12.22 9.51
C TRP A 7 -2.86 -11.69 9.98
N LEU A 8 -2.33 -12.26 11.06
CA LEU A 8 -1.01 -11.92 11.57
C LEU A 8 0.11 -12.39 10.62
N GLY A 9 -0.03 -13.57 10.00
CA GLY A 9 0.90 -14.03 8.96
C GLY A 9 0.84 -13.19 7.68
N ILE A 10 -0.34 -12.65 7.35
CA ILE A 10 -0.49 -11.64 6.28
C ILE A 10 0.31 -10.39 6.63
N TRP A 11 0.12 -9.84 7.84
CA TRP A 11 0.82 -8.64 8.30
C TRP A 11 2.35 -8.83 8.31
N MET A 12 2.85 -9.94 8.87
CA MET A 12 4.29 -10.24 8.88
C MET A 12 4.88 -10.29 7.46
N GLY A 13 4.17 -10.91 6.51
CA GLY A 13 4.62 -10.94 5.12
C GLY A 13 4.69 -9.54 4.48
N LEU A 14 3.76 -8.65 4.83
CA LEU A 14 3.79 -7.27 4.36
C LEU A 14 4.90 -6.43 5.02
N GLU A 15 5.27 -6.73 6.27
CA GLU A 15 6.41 -6.08 6.94
C GLU A 15 7.76 -6.52 6.38
N ILE A 16 7.92 -7.81 6.07
CA ILE A 16 9.15 -8.30 5.42
C ILE A 16 9.33 -7.63 4.05
N ASN A 17 8.24 -7.45 3.28
CA ASN A 17 8.28 -6.71 2.01
C ASN A 17 8.67 -5.24 2.19
N LEU A 18 8.23 -4.60 3.28
CA LEU A 18 8.59 -3.23 3.62
C LEU A 18 10.09 -3.15 3.94
N LEU A 19 10.55 -3.98 4.89
CA LEU A 19 11.93 -3.94 5.39
C LEU A 19 12.96 -4.32 4.32
N SER A 20 12.62 -5.23 3.41
CA SER A 20 13.52 -5.65 2.32
C SER A 20 13.73 -4.56 1.26
N ILE A 21 12.78 -3.66 1.05
CA ILE A 21 12.91 -2.58 0.06
C ILE A 21 13.69 -1.38 0.57
N ILE A 22 13.67 -1.09 1.87
CA ILE A 22 14.35 0.11 2.41
C ILE A 22 15.84 0.14 2.00
N PRO A 23 16.63 -0.94 2.17
CA PRO A 23 18.04 -0.94 1.75
C PRO A 23 18.23 -0.74 0.24
N MET A 24 17.26 -1.19 -0.57
CA MET A 24 17.32 -0.99 -2.02
C MET A 24 17.07 0.47 -2.39
N LEU A 25 16.22 1.17 -1.63
CA LEU A 25 15.92 2.59 -1.84
C LEU A 25 17.02 3.52 -1.33
N THR A 26 17.78 3.12 -0.31
CA THR A 26 18.92 3.88 0.19
C THR A 26 20.14 3.66 -0.68
N ASP A 27 20.74 4.73 -1.17
CA ASP A 27 21.97 4.65 -1.94
C ASP A 27 23.08 5.40 -1.18
N ASN A 28 24.13 4.68 -0.77
CA ASN A 28 25.12 5.14 0.21
C ASN A 28 25.98 6.34 -0.28
N LYS A 29 25.84 6.75 -1.54
CA LYS A 29 26.71 7.75 -2.17
C LYS A 29 26.19 9.19 -2.04
N ASN A 30 24.88 9.40 -1.90
CA ASN A 30 24.27 10.73 -1.85
C ASN A 30 23.16 10.77 -0.79
N SER A 31 23.27 11.68 0.18
CA SER A 31 22.26 11.89 1.23
C SER A 31 20.87 12.24 0.69
N MET A 32 20.79 12.96 -0.44
CA MET A 32 19.53 13.26 -1.15
C MET A 32 18.80 12.00 -1.63
N ILE A 33 19.47 10.86 -1.80
CA ILE A 33 18.86 9.60 -2.22
C ILE A 33 18.20 8.86 -1.04
N ASN A 34 18.42 9.29 0.21
CA ASN A 34 17.79 8.65 1.37
C ASN A 34 16.38 9.18 1.70
N GLU A 35 16.01 10.34 1.17
CA GLU A 35 14.64 10.89 1.32
C GLU A 35 13.53 9.93 0.84
N PRO A 36 13.60 9.29 -0.35
CA PRO A 36 12.56 8.35 -0.78
C PRO A 36 12.42 7.16 0.17
N ALA A 37 13.53 6.65 0.73
CA ALA A 37 13.49 5.54 1.67
C ALA A 37 12.76 5.93 2.96
N ILE A 38 13.00 7.14 3.47
CA ILE A 38 12.33 7.66 4.68
C ILE A 38 10.83 7.87 4.42
N LYS A 39 10.46 8.50 3.29
CA LYS A 39 9.05 8.72 2.92
C LYS A 39 8.30 7.39 2.77
N TYR A 40 8.91 6.43 2.07
CA TYR A 40 8.37 5.08 1.93
C TYR A 40 8.16 4.41 3.29
N PHE A 41 9.17 4.44 4.16
CA PHE A 41 9.11 3.82 5.48
C PHE A 41 7.98 4.39 6.34
N ILE A 42 7.87 5.71 6.46
CA ILE A 42 6.86 6.37 7.31
C ILE A 42 5.44 5.99 6.88
N ILE A 43 5.18 6.03 5.57
CA ILE A 43 3.83 5.81 5.05
C ILE A 43 3.46 4.33 5.11
N GLN A 44 4.38 3.44 4.79
CA GLN A 44 4.14 2.01 4.82
C GLN A 44 4.03 1.45 6.25
N SER A 45 4.77 2.02 7.21
CA SER A 45 4.63 1.69 8.64
C SER A 45 3.33 2.24 9.23
N MET A 46 2.88 3.43 8.81
CA MET A 46 1.55 3.93 9.19
C MET A 46 0.45 3.02 8.65
N ALA A 47 0.56 2.57 7.40
CA ALA A 47 -0.40 1.65 6.81
C ALA A 47 -0.41 0.29 7.52
N SER A 48 0.76 -0.22 7.93
CA SER A 48 0.86 -1.51 8.63
C SER A 48 0.33 -1.47 10.07
N THR A 49 0.52 -0.35 10.78
CA THR A 49 -0.09 -0.14 12.10
C THR A 49 -1.60 0.00 12.01
N MET A 50 -2.13 0.73 11.01
CA MET A 50 -3.57 0.77 10.74
C MET A 50 -4.15 -0.62 10.47
N LEU A 51 -3.43 -1.45 9.72
CA LEU A 51 -3.81 -2.84 9.45
C LEU A 51 -3.89 -3.64 10.76
N LEU A 52 -2.86 -3.61 11.61
CA LEU A 52 -2.87 -4.30 12.91
C LEU A 52 -4.03 -3.84 13.80
N ILE A 53 -4.22 -2.53 13.94
CA ILE A 53 -5.30 -1.96 14.74
C ILE A 53 -6.65 -2.47 14.22
N SER A 54 -6.84 -2.50 12.91
CA SER A 54 -8.08 -3.02 12.32
C SER A 54 -8.30 -4.49 12.68
N ILE A 55 -7.28 -5.35 12.56
CA ILE A 55 -7.39 -6.77 12.93
C ILE A 55 -7.79 -6.90 14.40
N LEU A 56 -7.11 -6.18 15.30
CA LEU A 56 -7.37 -6.24 16.74
C LEU A 56 -8.80 -5.81 17.09
N ILE A 57 -9.29 -4.69 16.54
CA ILE A 57 -10.65 -4.19 16.79
C ILE A 57 -11.68 -5.23 16.37
N ILE A 58 -11.50 -5.81 15.18
CA ILE A 58 -12.47 -6.77 14.67
C ILE A 58 -12.39 -8.07 15.51
N GLN A 59 -11.22 -8.45 16.03
CA GLN A 59 -11.06 -9.69 16.82
C GLN A 59 -11.75 -9.55 18.16
N MET A 60 -11.60 -8.37 18.78
CA MET A 60 -12.31 -8.03 20.02
C MET A 60 -13.82 -8.03 19.84
N LYS A 61 -14.33 -7.56 18.68
CA LYS A 61 -15.78 -7.40 18.46
C LYS A 61 -16.50 -8.68 18.02
N TYR A 62 -15.87 -9.50 17.18
CA TYR A 62 -16.55 -10.61 16.51
C TYR A 62 -16.01 -12.01 16.90
N GLY A 63 -15.00 -12.10 17.77
CA GLY A 63 -14.40 -13.37 18.18
C GLY A 63 -13.75 -14.11 17.00
N MET A 64 -13.58 -15.43 17.10
CA MET A 64 -12.94 -16.25 16.04
C MET A 64 -13.82 -16.46 14.80
N TRP A 65 -15.13 -16.17 14.84
CA TRP A 65 -16.10 -16.54 13.80
C TRP A 65 -16.52 -15.31 12.98
N TRP A 66 -15.57 -14.86 12.16
CA TRP A 66 -15.67 -13.64 11.36
C TRP A 66 -16.43 -13.77 10.04
N ASP A 67 -16.51 -14.98 9.49
CA ASP A 67 -16.88 -15.17 8.08
C ASP A 67 -18.29 -14.71 7.72
N ASN A 68 -19.18 -14.51 8.70
CA ASN A 68 -20.60 -14.25 8.45
C ASN A 68 -21.09 -12.82 8.73
N LYS A 69 -20.26 -11.92 9.27
CA LYS A 69 -20.69 -10.54 9.55
C LYS A 69 -19.99 -9.57 8.63
N ASN A 70 -20.69 -8.50 8.24
CA ASN A 70 -20.10 -7.30 7.63
C ASN A 70 -19.11 -6.67 8.63
N ILE A 71 -17.96 -7.30 8.76
CA ILE A 71 -16.76 -6.77 9.39
C ILE A 71 -16.50 -5.39 8.79
N PRO A 72 -15.95 -4.42 9.55
CA PRO A 72 -15.47 -3.17 8.99
C PRO A 72 -14.28 -3.43 8.06
N SER A 73 -14.58 -3.99 6.89
CA SER A 73 -13.68 -4.18 5.76
C SER A 73 -13.12 -2.86 5.30
N MET A 74 -13.80 -1.74 5.58
CA MET A 74 -13.35 -0.40 5.23
C MET A 74 -11.99 -0.04 5.84
N MET A 75 -11.70 -0.42 7.10
CA MET A 75 -10.40 -0.12 7.73
C MET A 75 -9.27 -0.99 7.15
N ILE A 76 -9.54 -2.28 6.92
CA ILE A 76 -8.59 -3.16 6.25
C ILE A 76 -8.34 -2.65 4.82
N MET A 77 -9.40 -2.33 4.08
CA MET A 77 -9.30 -1.78 2.73
C MET A 77 -8.53 -0.47 2.70
N SER A 78 -8.79 0.49 3.58
CA SER A 78 -8.04 1.74 3.62
C SER A 78 -6.55 1.52 3.88
N SER A 79 -6.19 0.59 4.77
CA SER A 79 -4.78 0.25 5.03
C SER A 79 -4.09 -0.35 3.79
N MET A 80 -4.76 -1.25 3.07
CA MET A 80 -4.20 -1.86 1.86
C MET A 80 -4.11 -0.86 0.70
N MET A 81 -5.09 0.03 0.55
CA MET A 81 -5.06 1.10 -0.45
C MET A 81 -3.90 2.08 -0.21
N MET A 82 -3.62 2.40 1.06
CA MET A 82 -2.46 3.20 1.43
C MET A 82 -1.15 2.50 1.06
N LYS A 83 -1.04 1.18 1.29
CA LYS A 83 0.13 0.38 0.87
C LYS A 83 0.33 0.34 -0.65
N MET A 84 -0.76 0.32 -1.42
CA MET A 84 -0.70 0.33 -2.89
C MET A 84 -0.42 1.70 -3.52
N GLY A 85 -0.64 2.79 -2.78
CA GLY A 85 -0.64 4.14 -3.35
C GLY A 85 -1.90 4.45 -4.17
N ALA A 86 -3.04 3.85 -3.83
CA ALA A 86 -4.32 4.20 -4.47
C ALA A 86 -4.84 5.55 -3.95
N ALA A 87 -5.59 6.28 -4.77
CA ALA A 87 -6.20 7.55 -4.35
C ALA A 87 -7.13 7.33 -3.14
N PRO A 88 -7.17 8.27 -2.16
CA PRO A 88 -6.47 9.55 -2.11
C PRO A 88 -4.99 9.48 -1.70
N PHE A 89 -4.48 8.34 -1.25
CA PHE A 89 -3.13 8.15 -0.69
C PHE A 89 -2.04 7.93 -1.76
N HIS A 90 -2.14 8.57 -2.91
CA HIS A 90 -1.29 8.31 -4.08
C HIS A 90 0.00 9.16 -4.15
N PHE A 91 0.03 10.31 -3.45
CA PHE A 91 1.11 11.30 -3.59
C PHE A 91 2.50 10.77 -3.24
N TRP A 92 2.59 9.85 -2.28
CA TRP A 92 3.88 9.32 -1.88
C TRP A 92 4.55 8.49 -2.98
N LEU A 93 3.74 7.82 -3.79
CA LEU A 93 4.24 6.97 -4.86
C LEU A 93 4.94 7.83 -5.90
N THR A 94 4.31 8.92 -6.36
CA THR A 94 4.89 9.80 -7.39
C THR A 94 6.18 10.49 -6.92
N GLU A 95 6.24 10.90 -5.65
CA GLU A 95 7.46 11.48 -5.07
C GLU A 95 8.60 10.47 -4.96
N VAL A 96 8.33 9.26 -4.46
CA VAL A 96 9.34 8.19 -4.34
C VAL A 96 9.83 7.74 -5.71
N MET A 97 8.97 7.67 -6.73
CA MET A 97 9.39 7.32 -8.09
C MET A 97 10.31 8.37 -8.72
N SER A 98 10.08 9.65 -8.44
CA SER A 98 10.89 10.74 -9.03
C SER A 98 12.35 10.73 -8.59
N SER A 99 12.62 10.21 -7.38
CA SER A 99 13.94 10.26 -6.73
C SER A 99 14.69 8.93 -6.76
N THR A 100 14.07 7.84 -7.22
CA THR A 100 14.66 6.49 -7.20
C THR A 100 15.20 6.06 -8.57
N SER A 101 16.09 5.05 -8.57
CA SER A 101 16.61 4.44 -9.79
C SER A 101 15.52 3.68 -10.57
N TRP A 102 15.75 3.44 -11.86
CA TRP A 102 14.79 2.74 -12.73
C TRP A 102 14.46 1.31 -12.26
N ILE A 103 15.45 0.57 -11.75
CA ILE A 103 15.22 -0.78 -11.20
C ILE A 103 14.30 -0.71 -9.98
N ASN A 104 14.54 0.26 -9.09
CA ASN A 104 13.71 0.43 -7.90
C ASN A 104 12.28 0.86 -8.27
N CYS A 105 12.12 1.71 -9.27
CA CYS A 105 10.82 2.10 -9.80
C CYS A 105 10.05 0.88 -10.35
N LEU A 106 10.70 0.01 -11.13
CA LEU A 106 10.11 -1.24 -11.61
C LEU A 106 9.65 -2.14 -10.47
N MET A 107 10.49 -2.33 -9.44
CA MET A 107 10.17 -3.15 -8.27
C MET A 107 9.00 -2.58 -7.45
N LEU A 108 8.95 -1.26 -7.27
CA LEU A 108 7.86 -0.57 -6.58
C LEU A 108 6.53 -0.70 -7.35
N MET A 109 6.55 -0.60 -8.68
CA MET A 109 5.32 -0.71 -9.47
C MET A 109 4.77 -2.11 -9.61
N THR A 110 5.64 -3.13 -9.62
CA THR A 110 5.23 -4.50 -9.89
C THR A 110 5.19 -5.32 -8.61
N TRP A 111 6.35 -5.59 -8.02
CA TRP A 111 6.52 -6.53 -6.93
C TRP A 111 5.77 -6.10 -5.67
N GLN A 112 5.84 -4.82 -5.30
CA GLN A 112 5.16 -4.32 -4.10
C GLN A 112 3.64 -4.31 -4.19
N LYS A 113 3.05 -4.27 -5.39
CA LYS A 113 1.60 -4.28 -5.56
C LYS A 113 1.00 -5.68 -5.43
N ILE A 114 1.78 -6.76 -5.59
CA ILE A 114 1.26 -8.14 -5.58
C ILE A 114 0.69 -8.51 -4.21
N ALA A 115 1.44 -8.29 -3.13
CA ALA A 115 0.99 -8.73 -1.80
C ALA A 115 -0.27 -7.98 -1.34
N PRO A 116 -0.36 -6.63 -1.41
CA PRO A 116 -1.57 -5.91 -1.07
C PRO A 116 -2.78 -6.23 -1.96
N THR A 117 -2.59 -6.58 -3.24
CA THR A 117 -3.72 -6.91 -4.15
C THR A 117 -4.30 -8.26 -3.80
N MET A 118 -3.45 -9.23 -3.47
CA MET A 118 -3.91 -10.54 -3.00
C MET A 118 -4.61 -10.46 -1.65
N THR A 119 -4.15 -9.61 -0.73
CA THR A 119 -4.85 -9.45 0.56
C THR A 119 -6.19 -8.73 0.40
N LEU A 120 -6.28 -7.76 -0.51
CA LEU A 120 -7.56 -7.18 -0.87
C LEU A 120 -8.51 -8.23 -1.44
N SER A 121 -8.07 -9.10 -2.35
CA SER A 121 -8.97 -10.07 -3.01
C SER A 121 -9.71 -10.99 -2.04
N TYR A 122 -9.08 -11.39 -0.92
CA TYR A 122 -9.73 -12.14 0.15
C TYR A 122 -10.79 -11.35 0.93
N CYS A 123 -10.69 -10.02 0.94
CA CYS A 123 -11.58 -9.10 1.65
C CYS A 123 -12.60 -8.38 0.76
N ILE A 124 -12.57 -8.58 -0.56
CA ILE A 124 -13.46 -7.84 -1.46
C ILE A 124 -14.89 -8.28 -1.22
N LYS A 125 -15.62 -7.40 -0.54
CA LYS A 125 -17.06 -7.25 -0.72
C LYS A 125 -17.26 -5.98 -1.51
N MET A 126 -17.96 -6.06 -2.65
CA MET A 126 -18.28 -4.86 -3.43
C MET A 126 -19.03 -3.88 -2.53
N SER A 127 -18.36 -2.78 -2.21
CA SER A 127 -18.81 -1.76 -1.28
C SER A 127 -18.77 -0.43 -1.98
N SER A 128 -19.66 0.48 -1.58
CA SER A 128 -19.66 1.87 -2.05
C SER A 128 -18.28 2.53 -1.87
N PHE A 129 -17.55 2.16 -0.83
CA PHE A 129 -16.19 2.65 -0.58
C PHE A 129 -15.21 2.31 -1.71
N LEU A 130 -15.19 1.05 -2.19
CA LEU A 130 -14.32 0.66 -3.31
C LEU A 130 -14.66 1.44 -4.58
N PHE A 131 -15.94 1.63 -4.88
CA PHE A 131 -16.37 2.42 -6.04
C PHE A 131 -15.87 3.86 -5.96
N VAL A 132 -15.96 4.51 -4.79
CA VAL A 132 -15.44 5.87 -4.60
C VAL A 132 -13.93 5.93 -4.82
N VAL A 133 -13.18 4.97 -4.28
CA VAL A 133 -11.71 4.91 -4.45
C VAL A 133 -11.33 4.74 -5.92
N ILE A 134 -12.04 3.89 -6.67
CA ILE A 134 -11.79 3.68 -8.10
C ILE A 134 -12.05 4.96 -8.89
N MET A 135 -13.20 5.61 -8.67
CA MET A 135 -13.53 6.87 -9.37
C MET A 135 -12.53 7.97 -9.06
N MET A 136 -12.13 8.12 -7.79
CA MET A 136 -11.08 9.06 -7.40
C MET A 136 -9.73 8.74 -8.04
N GLY A 137 -9.37 7.45 -8.11
CA GLY A 137 -8.13 6.99 -8.75
C GLY A 137 -8.06 7.39 -10.22
N ILE A 138 -9.17 7.24 -10.95
CA ILE A 138 -9.25 7.61 -12.37
C ILE A 138 -9.07 9.13 -12.54
N ILE A 139 -9.80 9.92 -11.77
CA ILE A 139 -9.76 11.39 -11.88
C ILE A 139 -8.36 11.92 -11.54
N VAL A 140 -7.81 11.48 -10.41
CA VAL A 140 -6.51 11.91 -9.92
C VAL A 140 -5.38 11.45 -10.84
N GLY A 141 -5.43 10.21 -11.34
CA GLY A 141 -4.43 9.71 -12.28
C GLY A 141 -4.46 10.47 -13.61
N ALA A 142 -5.65 10.68 -14.18
CA ALA A 142 -5.79 11.40 -15.44
C ALA A 142 -5.36 12.87 -15.34
N MET A 143 -5.85 13.59 -14.33
CA MET A 143 -5.48 15.01 -14.13
C MET A 143 -4.02 15.17 -13.70
N GLY A 144 -3.55 14.29 -12.80
CA GLY A 144 -2.17 14.33 -12.30
C GLY A 144 -1.14 14.05 -13.38
N GLY A 145 -1.42 13.10 -14.29
CA GLY A 145 -0.49 12.72 -15.36
C GLY A 145 -0.32 13.78 -16.45
N LEU A 146 -1.36 14.58 -16.75
CA LEU A 146 -1.31 15.59 -17.81
C LEU A 146 -0.25 16.67 -17.59
N ASN A 147 0.07 16.98 -16.34
CA ASN A 147 1.01 18.06 -15.98
C ASN A 147 2.42 17.55 -15.63
N GLN A 148 2.71 16.26 -15.82
CA GLN A 148 4.02 15.71 -15.49
C GLN A 148 4.93 15.71 -16.71
N THR A 149 6.16 16.17 -16.53
CA THR A 149 7.21 16.15 -17.56
C THR A 149 8.16 14.97 -17.41
N SER A 150 8.28 14.40 -16.20
CA SER A 150 9.19 13.29 -15.95
C SER A 150 8.53 11.94 -16.24
N LEU A 151 9.22 11.10 -17.01
CA LEU A 151 8.74 9.75 -17.35
C LEU A 151 8.45 8.90 -16.10
N ARG A 152 9.24 9.06 -15.04
CA ARG A 152 9.07 8.31 -13.78
C ARG A 152 7.81 8.70 -12.99
N GLN A 153 7.29 9.91 -13.16
CA GLN A 153 6.05 10.35 -12.50
C GLN A 153 4.81 10.05 -13.34
N ILE A 154 4.97 9.92 -14.66
CA ILE A 154 3.90 9.51 -15.59
C ILE A 154 3.60 8.02 -15.42
N LEU A 155 4.66 7.21 -15.27
CA LEU A 155 4.55 5.78 -14.98
C LEU A 155 3.93 5.55 -13.61
#